data_AF-A0A9D4CTM2-F1
#
_entry.id   AF-A0A9D4CTM2-F1
#
_cell.length_a   1.000
_cell.length_b   1.000
_cell.length_c   1.000
_cell.angle_alpha   90.00
_cell.angle_beta   90.00
_cell.angle_gamma   90.00
#
_symmetry.space_group_name_H-M   'P 1'
#
loop_
_entity.id
_entity.type
_entity.pdbx_description
1 polymer ?
#
loop_
_entity_poly.entity_id
_entity_poly.type
_entity_poly.pdbx_seq_one_letter_code
_entity_poly.pdbx_strand_id
1 'polypeptide(L)'
;MLSRMCIIIKENRSVIRYKPSYGVVVAVVVVVVVVVVVLVVEVVVVVVVVVVVVVVVVEVVVVVVVVVVVVVEVEVEVEVVVVVVVVVVEVVVVVVVVEVVVVAVVVVVVVVVVVVVVVAVVVV
;
A
#
# COMPACT_ATOMS: atom_id res chain seq x y z
N MET A 1 -38.99 1.18 -7.18
CA MET A 1 -38.59 1.46 -5.78
C MET A 1 -38.73 2.95 -5.36
N LEU A 2 -39.43 3.83 -6.09
CA LEU A 2 -39.57 5.26 -5.73
C LEU A 2 -40.68 5.57 -4.71
N SER A 3 -41.46 4.58 -4.27
CA SER A 3 -42.71 4.79 -3.53
C SER A 3 -42.54 4.94 -2.00
N ARG A 4 -41.33 4.77 -1.45
CA ARG A 4 -41.11 4.82 0.01
C ARG A 4 -40.49 6.14 0.54
N MET A 5 -40.15 7.11 -0.32
CA MET A 5 -39.34 8.26 0.12
C MET A 5 -39.94 9.66 -0.14
N CYS A 6 -41.04 9.78 -0.87
CA CYS A 6 -41.62 11.08 -1.22
C CYS A 6 -42.77 11.43 -0.26
N ILE A 7 -42.65 12.55 0.48
CA ILE A 7 -43.81 13.19 1.12
C ILE A 7 -44.46 14.07 0.06
N ILE A 8 -45.64 13.69 -0.42
CA ILE A 8 -46.44 14.52 -1.33
C ILE A 8 -47.16 15.57 -0.48
N ILE A 9 -46.61 16.78 -0.37
CA ILE A 9 -47.34 17.93 0.18
C ILE A 9 -48.18 18.50 -0.96
N LYS A 10 -49.48 18.23 -0.93
CA LYS A 10 -50.40 18.61 -1.99
C LYS A 10 -51.03 19.97 -1.71
N GLU A 11 -50.31 21.05 -2.02
CA GLU A 11 -50.89 22.39 -2.23
C GLU A 11 -50.38 22.97 -3.56
N ASN A 12 -51.21 22.80 -4.60
CA ASN A 12 -51.21 23.44 -5.92
C ASN A 12 -49.96 23.52 -6.82
N ARG A 13 -48.78 23.03 -6.42
CA ARG A 13 -47.71 22.64 -7.36
C ARG A 13 -46.96 21.43 -6.79
N SER A 14 -46.84 20.35 -7.53
CA SER A 14 -46.16 19.11 -7.11
C SER A 14 -44.65 19.34 -6.96
N VAL A 15 -44.23 19.87 -5.81
CA VAL A 15 -42.82 19.98 -5.45
C VAL A 15 -42.44 18.71 -4.68
N ILE A 16 -41.72 17.80 -5.34
CA ILE A 16 -41.13 16.63 -4.69
C ILE A 16 -39.98 17.13 -3.81
N ARG A 17 -40.23 17.37 -2.51
CA ARG A 17 -39.16 17.66 -1.55
C ARG A 17 -38.56 16.34 -1.07
N TYR A 18 -37.30 16.10 -1.45
CA TYR A 18 -36.51 15.02 -0.86
C TYR A 18 -36.32 15.27 0.64
N LYS A 19 -36.40 14.22 1.46
CA LYS A 19 -36.07 14.32 2.88
C LYS A 19 -34.61 14.76 3.02
N PRO A 20 -34.30 15.82 3.80
CA PRO A 20 -32.93 16.32 3.97
C PRO A 20 -31.97 15.27 4.57
N SER A 21 -32.51 14.24 5.23
CA SER A 21 -31.73 13.12 5.77
C SER A 21 -30.93 12.36 4.71
N TYR A 22 -31.39 12.31 3.45
CA TYR A 22 -30.66 11.58 2.39
C TYR A 22 -29.38 12.29 1.97
N GLY A 23 -29.39 13.63 1.88
CA GLY A 23 -28.19 14.39 1.53
C GLY A 23 -27.08 14.26 2.57
N VAL A 24 -27.46 14.22 3.87
CA VAL A 24 -26.50 14.04 4.97
C VAL A 24 -25.92 12.63 4.96
N VAL A 25 -26.73 11.59 4.75
CA VAL A 25 -26.24 10.20 4.68
C VAL A 25 -25.26 10.01 3.53
N VAL A 26 -25.58 10.52 2.33
CA VAL A 26 -24.68 10.45 1.18
C VAL A 26 -23.38 11.21 1.45
N ALA A 27 -23.45 12.41 2.02
CA ALA A 27 -22.26 13.18 2.37
C ALA A 27 -21.37 12.43 3.38
N VAL A 28 -21.95 11.84 4.42
CA VAL A 28 -21.21 11.06 5.42
C VAL A 28 -20.56 9.83 4.78
N VAL A 29 -21.27 9.09 3.91
CA VAL A 29 -20.71 7.92 3.21
C VAL A 29 -19.54 8.33 2.32
N VAL A 30 -19.67 9.42 1.56
CA VAL A 30 -18.57 9.92 0.71
C VAL A 30 -17.37 10.34 1.56
N VAL A 31 -17.58 11.03 2.68
CA VAL A 31 -16.48 11.41 3.59
C VAL A 31 -15.79 10.18 4.17
N VAL A 32 -16.56 9.18 4.63
CA VAL A 32 -15.99 7.92 5.15
C VAL A 32 -15.17 7.21 4.08
N VAL A 33 -15.68 7.12 2.85
CA VAL A 33 -14.96 6.50 1.72
C VAL A 33 -13.65 7.24 1.43
N VAL A 34 -13.69 8.57 1.36
CA VAL A 34 -12.50 9.39 1.13
C VAL A 34 -11.48 9.18 2.24
N VAL A 35 -11.90 9.15 3.51
CA VAL A 35 -11.01 8.89 4.64
C VAL A 35 -10.39 7.50 4.55
N VAL A 36 -11.16 6.45 4.22
CA VAL A 36 -10.63 5.09 4.06
C VAL A 36 -9.62 5.04 2.92
N VAL A 37 -9.90 5.67 1.78
CA VAL A 37 -8.96 5.73 0.65
C VAL A 37 -7.68 6.44 1.04
N VAL A 38 -7.76 7.59 1.73
CA VAL A 38 -6.59 8.34 2.21
C VAL A 38 -5.75 7.50 3.18
N LEU A 39 -6.39 6.84 4.16
CA LEU A 39 -5.72 5.97 5.12
C LEU A 39 -5.00 4.80 4.43
N VAL A 40 -5.66 4.14 3.47
CA VAL A 40 -5.08 3.04 2.71
C VAL A 40 -3.85 3.52 1.95
N VAL A 41 -3.96 4.66 1.24
CA VAL A 41 -2.85 5.26 0.48
C VAL A 41 -1.69 5.61 1.41
N GLU A 42 -1.94 6.23 2.56
CA GLU A 42 -0.92 6.56 3.55
C GLU A 42 -0.16 5.31 4.02
N VAL A 43 -0.89 4.24 4.37
CA VAL A 43 -0.28 2.96 4.77
C VAL A 43 0.58 2.39 3.64
N VAL A 44 0.14 2.44 2.38
CA VAL A 44 0.97 1.99 1.25
C VAL A 44 2.26 2.78 1.17
N VAL A 45 2.17 4.10 1.24
CA VAL A 45 3.33 4.98 1.12
C VAL A 45 4.32 4.70 2.24
N VAL A 46 3.84 4.54 3.48
CA VAL A 46 4.70 4.19 4.62
C VAL A 46 5.37 2.83 4.39
N VAL A 47 4.63 1.81 3.97
CA VAL A 47 5.20 0.47 3.72
C VAL A 47 6.23 0.52 2.60
N VAL A 48 5.96 1.22 1.50
CA VAL A 48 6.90 1.37 0.38
C VAL A 48 8.16 2.11 0.85
N VAL A 49 8.02 3.20 1.61
CA VAL A 49 9.18 3.94 2.16
C VAL A 49 10.00 3.05 3.10
N VAL A 50 9.36 2.29 3.98
CA VAL A 50 10.05 1.35 4.89
C VAL A 50 10.81 0.30 4.09
N VAL A 51 10.17 -0.34 3.09
CA VAL A 51 10.85 -1.34 2.26
C VAL A 51 12.05 -0.72 1.55
N VAL A 52 11.89 0.45 0.91
CA VAL A 52 13.00 1.13 0.22
C VAL A 52 14.15 1.44 1.19
N VAL A 53 13.85 1.90 2.41
CA VAL A 53 14.89 2.15 3.42
C VAL A 53 15.60 0.86 3.83
N VAL A 54 14.87 -0.25 4.01
CA VAL A 54 15.47 -1.55 4.34
C VAL A 54 16.38 -2.04 3.21
N VAL A 55 15.92 -1.96 1.95
CA VAL A 55 16.71 -2.34 0.77
C VAL A 55 18.04 -1.57 0.78
N VAL A 56 17.96 -0.24 0.90
CA VAL A 56 19.14 0.64 0.88
C VAL A 56 20.09 0.33 2.04
N VAL A 57 19.57 0.08 3.24
CA VAL A 57 20.41 -0.27 4.39
C VAL A 57 21.13 -1.61 4.16
N VAL A 58 20.42 -2.62 3.65
CA VAL A 58 20.99 -3.94 3.36
C VAL A 58 22.06 -3.82 2.27
N GLU A 59 21.79 -3.10 1.19
CA GLU A 59 22.75 -2.84 0.12
C GLU A 59 24.01 -2.14 0.65
N VAL A 60 23.87 -1.11 1.47
CA VAL A 60 25.01 -0.40 2.08
C VAL A 60 25.83 -1.34 2.97
N VAL A 61 25.18 -2.16 3.81
CA VAL A 61 25.88 -3.14 4.67
C VAL A 61 26.66 -4.13 3.82
N VAL A 62 26.05 -4.64 2.75
CA VAL A 62 26.69 -5.61 1.84
C VAL A 62 27.90 -4.98 1.16
N VAL A 63 27.79 -3.75 0.66
CA VAL A 63 28.92 -3.03 0.05
C VAL A 63 30.05 -2.85 1.07
N VAL A 64 29.73 -2.47 2.31
CA VAL A 64 30.74 -2.33 3.37
C VAL A 64 31.41 -3.67 3.67
N VAL A 65 30.64 -4.76 3.79
CA VAL A 65 31.19 -6.11 4.02
C VAL A 65 32.11 -6.52 2.89
N VAL A 66 31.70 -6.36 1.62
CA VAL A 66 32.55 -6.69 0.46
C VAL A 66 33.84 -5.87 0.46
N VAL A 67 33.77 -4.57 0.76
CA VAL A 67 34.98 -3.72 0.84
C VAL A 67 35.91 -4.17 1.97
N VAL A 68 35.38 -4.45 3.16
CA VAL A 68 36.18 -4.93 4.30
C VAL A 68 36.85 -6.25 3.97
N VAL A 69 36.09 -7.18 3.39
CA VAL A 69 36.54 -8.51 2.95
C VAL A 69 37.68 -8.36 1.94
N VAL A 70 37.51 -7.56 0.88
CA VAL A 70 38.56 -7.29 -0.11
C VAL A 70 39.82 -6.64 0.49
N VAL A 71 39.67 -5.76 1.48
CA VAL A 71 40.81 -5.07 2.14
C VAL A 71 41.53 -5.99 3.13
N VAL A 72 40.85 -6.95 3.76
CA VAL A 72 41.45 -7.93 4.68
C VAL A 72 42.07 -9.10 3.89
N GLU A 73 41.54 -9.41 2.70
CA GLU A 73 41.95 -10.55 1.89
C GLU A 73 43.22 -10.37 1.07
N VAL A 74 43.85 -9.20 1.14
CA VAL A 74 45.25 -9.09 0.73
C VAL A 74 46.19 -9.95 1.60
N GLU A 75 45.70 -10.53 2.71
CA GLU A 75 46.47 -11.41 3.61
C GLU A 75 45.97 -12.88 3.69
N VAL A 76 44.77 -13.22 3.19
CA VAL A 76 44.18 -14.58 3.27
C VAL A 76 43.91 -15.19 1.88
N GLU A 77 43.85 -16.52 1.84
CA GLU A 77 43.78 -17.32 0.63
C GLU A 77 42.53 -16.99 -0.24
N VAL A 78 42.70 -16.98 -1.56
CA VAL A 78 41.65 -16.68 -2.58
C VAL A 78 40.38 -17.53 -2.45
N GLU A 79 40.46 -18.67 -1.79
CA GLU A 79 39.31 -19.55 -1.56
C GLU A 79 38.28 -18.95 -0.59
N VAL A 80 38.73 -18.22 0.44
CA VAL A 80 37.84 -17.61 1.45
C VAL A 80 37.06 -16.44 0.85
N VAL A 81 37.70 -15.65 -0.02
CA VAL A 81 37.10 -14.53 -0.77
C VAL A 81 35.89 -14.99 -1.57
N VAL A 82 36.08 -16.05 -2.35
CA VAL A 82 35.03 -16.53 -3.24
C VAL A 82 33.84 -17.02 -2.44
N VAL A 83 34.07 -17.71 -1.31
CA VAL A 83 32.99 -18.18 -0.44
C VAL A 83 32.24 -17.01 0.19
N VAL A 84 32.93 -16.01 0.75
CA VAL A 84 32.29 -14.86 1.38
C VAL A 84 31.51 -14.03 0.36
N VAL A 85 32.08 -13.77 -0.82
CA VAL A 85 31.39 -13.04 -1.89
C VAL A 85 30.15 -13.78 -2.36
N VAL A 86 30.22 -15.11 -2.56
CA VAL A 86 29.06 -15.91 -2.98
C VAL A 86 27.95 -15.87 -1.92
N VAL A 87 28.29 -16.01 -0.63
CA VAL A 87 27.31 -15.94 0.46
C VAL A 87 26.67 -14.56 0.57
N VAL A 88 27.47 -13.49 0.47
CA VAL A 88 26.96 -12.10 0.52
C VAL A 88 26.03 -11.83 -0.66
N VAL A 89 26.39 -12.25 -1.86
CA VAL A 89 25.54 -12.14 -3.06
C VAL A 89 24.25 -12.95 -2.90
N GLU A 90 24.33 -14.17 -2.39
CA GLU A 90 23.14 -15.00 -2.14
C GLU A 90 22.18 -14.32 -1.14
N VAL A 91 22.70 -13.78 -0.03
CA VAL A 91 21.90 -13.05 0.96
C VAL A 91 21.24 -11.81 0.35
N VAL A 92 21.96 -11.01 -0.45
CA VAL A 92 21.38 -9.85 -1.16
C VAL A 92 20.22 -10.30 -2.05
N VAL A 93 20.43 -11.35 -2.85
CA VAL A 93 19.40 -11.85 -3.77
C VAL A 93 18.15 -12.29 -3.00
N VAL A 94 18.32 -12.99 -1.88
CA VAL A 94 17.19 -13.43 -1.04
C VAL A 94 16.45 -12.22 -0.46
N VAL A 95 17.16 -11.23 0.09
CA VAL A 95 16.54 -10.03 0.67
C VAL A 95 15.74 -9.27 -0.39
N VAL A 96 16.35 -9.01 -1.55
CA VAL A 96 15.69 -8.30 -2.66
C VAL A 96 14.44 -9.07 -3.14
N VAL A 97 14.50 -10.39 -3.26
CA VAL A 97 13.33 -11.21 -3.64
C VAL A 97 12.22 -11.10 -2.60
N VAL A 98 12.55 -11.19 -1.31
CA VAL A 98 11.56 -11.05 -0.23
C VAL A 98 10.93 -9.66 -0.25
N GLU A 99 11.72 -8.61 -0.41
CA GLU A 99 11.23 -7.22 -0.47
C GLU A 99 10.28 -7.00 -1.64
N VAL A 100 10.62 -7.50 -2.84
CA VAL A 100 9.75 -7.42 -4.01
C VAL A 100 8.44 -8.17 -3.79
N VAL A 101 8.47 -9.34 -3.14
CA VAL A 101 7.25 -10.10 -2.80
C VAL A 101 6.38 -9.33 -1.80
N VAL A 102 6.98 -8.74 -0.76
CA VAL A 102 6.24 -7.93 0.24
C VAL A 102 5.57 -6.73 -0.44
N VAL A 103 6.28 -5.99 -1.29
CA VAL A 103 5.72 -4.86 -2.03
C VAL A 103 4.58 -5.31 -2.94
N ALA A 104 4.76 -6.41 -3.68
CA ALA A 104 3.71 -6.95 -4.55
C ALA A 104 2.44 -7.31 -3.75
N VAL A 105 2.58 -8.00 -2.61
CA VAL A 105 1.45 -8.36 -1.74
C VAL A 105 0.73 -7.11 -1.23
N VAL A 106 1.47 -6.10 -0.76
CA VAL A 106 0.90 -4.84 -0.26
C VAL A 106 0.11 -4.12 -1.35
N VAL A 107 0.68 -4.03 -2.55
CA VAL A 107 0.00 -3.41 -3.70
C VAL A 107 -1.29 -4.18 -4.05
N VAL A 108 -1.27 -5.51 -4.05
CA VAL A 108 -2.47 -6.32 -4.32
C VAL A 108 -3.54 -6.08 -3.27
N VAL A 109 -3.20 -6.08 -1.98
CA VAL A 109 -4.16 -5.82 -0.90
C VAL A 109 -4.81 -4.44 -1.06
N VAL A 110 -4.01 -3.43 -1.39
CA VAL A 110 -4.48 -2.06 -1.59
C VAL A 110 -5.46 -1.98 -2.75
N VAL A 111 -5.11 -2.59 -3.88
CA VAL A 111 -5.99 -2.63 -5.06
C VAL A 111 -7.31 -3.31 -4.70
N VAL A 112 -7.28 -4.42 -3.97
CA VAL A 112 -8.51 -5.11 -3.53
C VAL A 112 -9.35 -4.19 -2.64
N VAL A 113 -8.75 -3.51 -1.65
CA VAL A 113 -9.47 -2.60 -0.77
C VAL A 113 -10.11 -1.45 -1.57
N VAL A 114 -9.37 -0.83 -2.49
CA VAL A 114 -9.89 0.24 -3.34
C VAL A 114 -11.06 -0.27 -4.20
N VAL A 115 -10.94 -1.45 -4.80
CA VAL A 115 -12.04 -2.05 -5.59
C VAL A 115 -13.26 -2.29 -4.73
N VAL A 116 -13.12 -2.87 -3.53
CA VAL A 116 -14.24 -3.10 -2.60
C VAL A 116 -14.93 -1.78 -2.23
N VAL A 117 -14.15 -0.74 -1.95
CA VAL A 117 -14.68 0.60 -1.62
C VAL A 117 -15.43 1.20 -2.81
N VAL A 118 -14.90 1.12 -4.02
CA VAL A 118 -15.56 1.61 -5.24
C VAL A 118 -16.86 0.83 -5.49
N VAL A 119 -16.85 -0.49 -5.39
CA VAL A 119 -18.05 -1.32 -5.54
C VAL A 119 -19.11 -0.94 -4.51
N ALA A 120 -18.72 -0.74 -3.24
CA ALA A 120 -19.62 -0.30 -2.19
C ALA A 120 -20.26 1.06 -2.51
N VAL A 121 -19.50 2.02 -3.04
CA VAL A 121 -20.03 3.33 -3.46
C VAL A 121 -21.01 3.21 -4.62
N VAL A 122 -20.75 2.35 -5.61
CA VAL A 122 -21.65 2.17 -6.76
C VAL A 122 -22.98 1.52 -6.36
N VAL A 123 -22.97 0.68 -5.33
CA VAL A 123 -24.18 -0.03 -4.84
C VAL A 123 -25.09 0.87 -3.98
N VAL A 124 -24.53 1.88 -3.31
CA VAL A 124 -25.24 2.82 -2.43
C VAL A 124 -25.94 3.93 -3.23
#